data_AF-X0GTZ3-F1
#
_entry.id   AF-X0GTZ3-F1
#
_cell.length_a   1.000
_cell.length_b   1.000
_cell.length_c   1.000
_cell.angle_alpha   90.00
_cell.angle_beta   90.00
_cell.angle_gamma   90.00
#
_symmetry.space_group_name_H-M   'P 1'
#
loop_
_entity.id
_entity.type
_entity.pdbx_description
1 polymer ?
#
loop_
_entity_poly.entity_id
_entity_poly.type
_entity_poly.pdbx_seq_one_letter_code
_entity_poly.pdbx_strand_id
1 'polypeptide(L)'
;MITKELAPNGWTAVPVDAGKIFQNGPYTNEPDYVDVNSIEFPSNDPIVSKTQQYAKVHLLKQTYHHSMRVYYWGGQQFLEHANTLSPSTLALACLLHDIGTTEENITSTRLSFEFQGGIQALDLLNSYGSTKDQAEAVCETIIRHQDFGTEGNITFLDQLIQLATIYDCERSSFC
;
A
#
# COMPACT_ATOMS: atom_id res chain seq x y z
N MET A 1 -10.37 -2.39 -23.63
CA MET A 1 -8.92 -2.60 -23.41
C MET A 1 -8.61 -2.34 -21.94
N ILE A 2 -8.99 -3.25 -21.03
CA ILE A 2 -8.88 -3.06 -19.56
C ILE A 2 -7.97 -4.14 -18.93
N THR A 3 -7.73 -5.26 -19.61
CA THR A 3 -7.12 -6.45 -18.99
C THR A 3 -5.61 -6.39 -18.77
N LYS A 4 -4.89 -5.40 -19.34
CA LYS A 4 -3.43 -5.31 -19.20
C LYS A 4 -2.97 -4.74 -17.85
N GLU A 5 -3.83 -4.02 -17.15
CA GLU A 5 -3.48 -3.30 -15.92
C GLU A 5 -3.86 -4.09 -14.66
N LEU A 6 -4.68 -5.13 -14.79
CA LEU A 6 -5.22 -5.89 -13.65
C LEU A 6 -4.13 -6.46 -12.73
N ALA A 7 -3.24 -7.29 -13.27
CA ALA A 7 -2.18 -7.90 -12.46
C ALA A 7 -1.15 -6.88 -11.94
N PRO A 8 -0.65 -5.93 -12.78
CA PRO A 8 0.23 -4.86 -12.30
C PRO A 8 -0.34 -3.98 -11.19
N ASN A 9 -1.67 -3.79 -11.15
CA ASN A 9 -2.32 -3.02 -10.10
C ASN A 9 -2.85 -3.86 -8.93
N GLY A 10 -2.53 -5.16 -8.91
CA GLY A 10 -2.84 -6.02 -7.77
C GLY A 10 -4.29 -6.50 -7.71
N TRP A 11 -5.04 -6.42 -8.80
CA TRP A 11 -6.43 -6.91 -8.93
C TRP A 11 -6.51 -8.44 -9.01
N THR A 12 -5.81 -9.12 -8.11
CA THR A 12 -5.95 -10.56 -7.85
C THR A 12 -6.70 -10.72 -6.54
N ALA A 13 -7.79 -11.47 -6.54
CA ALA A 13 -8.54 -11.73 -5.32
C ALA A 13 -7.77 -12.70 -4.41
N VAL A 14 -7.52 -12.28 -3.16
CA VAL A 14 -6.91 -13.10 -2.11
C VAL A 14 -7.77 -13.08 -0.85
N PRO A 15 -7.73 -14.12 0.00
CA PRO A 15 -8.48 -14.14 1.24
C PRO A 15 -8.07 -12.99 2.16
N VAL A 16 -9.03 -12.27 2.76
CA VAL A 16 -8.74 -11.22 3.77
C VAL A 16 -8.15 -11.78 5.06
N ASP A 17 -8.49 -13.04 5.35
CA ASP A 17 -8.04 -13.74 6.54
C ASP A 17 -6.59 -14.18 6.36
N ALA A 18 -5.68 -13.47 7.04
CA ALA A 18 -4.26 -13.81 7.08
C ALA A 18 -4.00 -15.27 7.54
N GLY A 19 -4.84 -15.81 8.41
CA GLY A 19 -4.74 -17.21 8.86
C GLY A 19 -4.94 -18.22 7.72
N LYS A 20 -5.81 -17.89 6.74
CA LYS A 20 -6.01 -18.70 5.52
C LYS A 20 -4.83 -18.62 4.57
N ILE A 21 -4.10 -17.50 4.58
CA ILE A 21 -2.90 -17.30 3.77
C ILE A 21 -1.74 -18.12 4.35
N PHE A 22 -1.48 -18.00 5.65
CA PHE A 22 -0.33 -18.64 6.29
C PHE A 22 -0.58 -20.08 6.76
N GLN A 23 -1.79 -20.62 6.56
CA GLN A 23 -2.17 -22.00 6.90
C GLN A 23 -1.81 -22.41 8.35
N ASN A 24 -1.90 -21.47 9.30
CA ASN A 24 -1.47 -21.59 10.71
C ASN A 24 0.04 -21.72 10.97
N GLY A 25 0.88 -21.49 9.96
CA GLY A 25 2.33 -21.35 10.10
C GLY A 25 2.76 -19.88 10.24
N PRO A 26 4.03 -19.62 10.62
CA PRO A 26 4.55 -18.25 10.76
C PRO A 26 4.90 -17.56 9.43
N TYR A 27 4.97 -18.30 8.32
CA TYR A 27 5.33 -17.78 7.00
C TYR A 27 4.81 -18.70 5.88
N THR A 28 4.54 -18.12 4.71
CA THR A 28 4.20 -18.89 3.48
C THR A 28 5.46 -19.40 2.81
N ASN A 29 6.53 -18.59 2.87
CA ASN A 29 7.87 -18.91 2.40
C ASN A 29 8.85 -18.57 3.52
N GLU A 30 9.79 -19.48 3.82
CA GLU A 30 10.81 -19.23 4.83
C GLU A 30 11.59 -17.97 4.44
N PRO A 31 11.63 -16.94 5.31
CA PRO A 31 12.25 -15.67 4.96
C PRO A 31 13.76 -15.82 4.87
N ASP A 32 14.31 -15.55 3.70
CA ASP A 32 15.75 -15.42 3.50
C ASP A 32 16.22 -13.99 3.81
N TYR A 33 17.53 -13.85 4.06
CA TYR A 33 18.13 -12.53 4.18
C TYR A 33 18.01 -11.77 2.85
N VAL A 34 17.48 -10.55 2.92
CA VAL A 34 17.43 -9.63 1.80
C VAL A 34 18.15 -8.34 2.17
N ASP A 35 19.10 -7.95 1.31
CA ASP A 35 19.75 -6.66 1.42
C ASP A 35 18.75 -5.57 0.99
N VAL A 36 18.46 -4.61 1.86
CA VAL A 36 17.58 -3.48 1.53
C VAL A 36 18.11 -2.71 0.31
N ASN A 37 19.42 -2.67 0.12
CA ASN A 37 20.04 -2.01 -1.04
C ASN A 37 19.78 -2.74 -2.36
N SER A 38 19.35 -4.01 -2.34
CA SER A 38 18.94 -4.72 -3.55
C SER A 38 17.49 -4.45 -3.95
N ILE A 39 16.71 -3.75 -3.11
CA ILE A 39 15.33 -3.37 -3.42
C ILE A 39 15.32 -1.95 -3.97
N GLU A 40 15.12 -1.83 -5.29
CA GLU A 40 15.01 -0.52 -5.94
C GLU A 40 13.64 0.12 -5.64
N PHE A 41 13.67 1.37 -5.17
CA PHE A 41 12.47 2.19 -5.08
C PHE A 41 12.25 2.89 -6.44
N PRO A 42 11.03 2.86 -7.01
CA PRO A 42 10.75 3.32 -8.38
C PRO A 42 10.67 4.85 -8.49
N SER A 43 11.70 5.56 -8.00
CA SER A 43 11.82 7.03 -8.10
C SER A 43 11.98 7.56 -9.53
N ASN A 44 12.30 6.68 -10.49
CA ASN A 44 12.35 7.02 -11.91
C ASN A 44 10.95 7.22 -12.53
N ASP A 45 9.91 6.67 -11.91
CA ASP A 45 8.52 6.93 -12.29
C ASP A 45 8.15 8.37 -11.89
N PRO A 46 7.74 9.24 -12.84
CA PRO A 46 7.41 10.62 -12.56
C PRO A 46 6.25 10.81 -11.56
N ILE A 47 5.28 9.89 -11.56
CA ILE A 47 4.13 9.95 -10.64
C ILE A 47 4.58 9.56 -9.25
N VAL A 48 5.38 8.49 -9.12
CA VAL A 48 5.97 8.09 -7.82
C VAL A 48 6.86 9.20 -7.27
N SER A 49 7.72 9.80 -8.09
CA SER A 49 8.61 10.88 -7.67
C SER A 49 7.84 12.10 -7.15
N LYS A 50 6.80 12.54 -7.86
CA LYS A 50 5.91 13.62 -7.41
C LYS A 50 5.18 13.27 -6.11
N THR A 51 4.63 12.06 -6.04
CA THR A 51 3.91 11.56 -4.86
C THR A 51 4.83 11.46 -3.65
N GLN A 52 6.06 11.00 -3.82
CA GLN A 52 7.05 10.95 -2.75
C GLN A 52 7.42 12.35 -2.24
N GLN A 53 7.56 13.33 -3.14
CA GLN A 53 7.78 14.73 -2.74
C GLN A 53 6.59 15.29 -1.96
N TYR A 54 5.37 15.04 -2.43
CA TYR A 54 4.15 15.41 -1.73
C TYR A 54 4.10 14.78 -0.33
N ALA A 55 4.30 13.47 -0.23
CA ALA A 55 4.30 12.74 1.05
C ALA A 55 5.35 13.30 2.03
N LYS A 56 6.56 13.63 1.57
CA LYS A 56 7.62 14.24 2.41
C LYS A 56 7.25 15.62 2.96
N VAL A 57 6.44 16.39 2.22
CA VAL A 57 6.04 17.74 2.60
C VAL A 57 4.86 17.71 3.58
N HIS A 58 3.89 16.81 3.35
CA HIS A 58 2.62 16.82 4.07
C HIS A 58 2.56 15.84 5.24
N LEU A 59 3.25 14.70 5.18
CA LEU A 59 3.26 13.73 6.28
C LEU A 59 4.23 14.16 7.37
N LEU A 60 3.90 13.78 8.62
CA LEU A 60 4.89 13.79 9.69
C LEU A 60 6.06 12.89 9.32
N LYS A 61 7.27 13.28 9.70
CA LYS A 61 8.51 12.54 9.40
C LYS A 61 8.42 11.06 9.76
N GLN A 62 7.80 10.73 10.89
CA GLN A 62 7.62 9.36 11.35
C GLN A 62 6.68 8.56 10.45
N THR A 63 5.57 9.15 10.03
CA THR A 63 4.59 8.55 9.11
C THR A 63 5.20 8.33 7.73
N TYR A 64 5.96 9.31 7.21
CA TYR A 64 6.70 9.11 5.96
C TYR A 64 7.71 7.94 6.06
N HIS A 65 8.45 7.83 7.17
CA HIS A 65 9.35 6.70 7.37
C HIS A 65 8.61 5.37 7.54
N HIS A 66 7.43 5.36 8.17
CA HIS A 66 6.54 4.21 8.26
C HIS A 66 6.14 3.75 6.85
N SER A 67 5.61 4.64 6.02
CA SER A 67 5.28 4.37 4.61
C SER A 67 6.45 3.75 3.83
N MET A 68 7.68 4.25 4.03
CA MET A 68 8.87 3.68 3.40
C MET A 68 9.15 2.25 3.89
N ARG A 69 9.04 1.97 5.20
CA ARG A 69 9.25 0.61 5.73
C ARG A 69 8.18 -0.37 5.23
N VAL A 70 6.92 0.06 5.16
CA VAL A 70 5.81 -0.72 4.58
C VAL A 70 6.15 -1.15 3.15
N TYR A 71 6.68 -0.25 2.31
CA TYR A 71 7.15 -0.60 0.95
C TYR A 71 8.22 -1.70 0.96
N TYR A 72 9.21 -1.61 1.83
CA TYR A 72 10.31 -2.58 1.87
C TYR A 72 9.91 -3.96 2.43
N TRP A 73 8.81 -4.06 3.18
CA TRP A 73 8.31 -5.36 3.66
C TRP A 73 7.38 -6.09 2.69
N GLY A 74 6.68 -5.35 1.82
CA GLY A 74 5.65 -5.92 0.93
C GLY A 74 6.13 -6.99 -0.06
N GLY A 75 7.43 -7.11 -0.34
CA GLY A 75 7.90 -7.98 -1.43
C GLY A 75 7.99 -9.49 -1.13
N GLN A 76 8.19 -9.90 0.12
CA GLN A 76 8.90 -11.17 0.36
C GLN A 76 8.03 -12.40 0.61
N GLN A 77 6.82 -12.23 1.16
CA GLN A 77 5.99 -13.38 1.53
C GLN A 77 5.13 -13.93 0.38
N PHE A 78 5.03 -13.19 -0.73
CA PHE A 78 4.05 -13.44 -1.79
C PHE A 78 4.67 -13.56 -3.19
N LEU A 79 5.72 -14.39 -3.33
CA LEU A 79 6.52 -14.52 -4.55
C LEU A 79 5.73 -14.79 -5.84
N GLU A 80 4.61 -15.53 -5.76
CA GLU A 80 3.77 -15.85 -6.93
C GLU A 80 3.12 -14.59 -7.54
N HIS A 81 2.68 -13.66 -6.70
CA HIS A 81 1.94 -12.46 -7.10
C HIS A 81 2.82 -11.20 -7.11
N ALA A 82 3.94 -11.22 -6.37
CA ALA A 82 4.90 -10.12 -6.31
C ALA A 82 5.58 -9.87 -7.67
N ASN A 83 5.75 -10.90 -8.50
CA ASN A 83 6.39 -10.76 -9.82
C ASN A 83 5.54 -10.02 -10.85
N THR A 84 4.23 -9.93 -10.65
CA THR A 84 3.33 -9.24 -11.58
C THR A 84 2.94 -7.86 -11.08
N LEU A 85 3.00 -7.61 -9.78
CA LEU A 85 2.68 -6.32 -9.17
C LEU A 85 3.67 -5.24 -9.61
N SER A 86 3.15 -4.08 -10.01
CA SER A 86 3.95 -2.91 -10.36
C SER A 86 4.60 -2.34 -9.10
N PRO A 87 5.94 -2.20 -9.06
CA PRO A 87 6.62 -1.50 -7.98
C PRO A 87 6.10 -0.06 -7.81
N SER A 88 5.74 0.61 -8.92
CA SER A 88 5.16 1.95 -8.86
C SER A 88 3.82 1.95 -8.14
N THR A 89 2.91 1.02 -8.47
CA THR A 89 1.59 0.96 -7.81
C THR A 89 1.73 0.66 -6.31
N LEU A 90 2.62 -0.27 -5.95
CA LEU A 90 2.96 -0.54 -4.55
C LEU A 90 3.52 0.70 -3.84
N ALA A 91 4.46 1.40 -4.46
CA ALA A 91 5.04 2.61 -3.90
C ALA A 91 4.00 3.71 -3.67
N LEU A 92 3.07 3.91 -4.61
CA LEU A 92 2.00 4.89 -4.48
C LEU A 92 1.06 4.55 -3.32
N ALA A 93 0.64 3.29 -3.20
CA ALA A 93 -0.19 2.83 -2.08
C ALA A 93 0.52 3.02 -0.73
N CYS A 94 1.78 2.60 -0.61
CA CYS A 94 2.55 2.77 0.62
C CYS A 94 2.73 4.25 1.02
N LEU A 95 3.04 5.13 0.06
CA LEU A 95 3.24 6.56 0.31
C LEU A 95 1.95 7.28 0.73
N LEU A 96 0.78 6.79 0.31
CA LEU A 96 -0.49 7.50 0.45
C LEU A 96 -1.46 6.89 1.46
N HIS A 97 -1.24 5.67 1.96
CA HIS A 97 -2.21 5.02 2.87
C HIS A 97 -2.56 5.82 4.12
N ASP A 98 -1.59 6.57 4.67
CA ASP A 98 -1.78 7.45 5.81
C ASP A 98 -1.97 8.93 5.43
N ILE A 99 -2.25 9.26 4.16
CA ILE A 99 -2.44 10.68 3.77
C ILE A 99 -3.60 11.34 4.52
N GLY A 100 -4.61 10.56 4.94
CA GLY A 100 -5.72 11.04 5.75
C GLY A 100 -5.31 11.52 7.14
N THR A 101 -4.12 11.16 7.64
CA THR A 101 -3.66 11.47 9.01
C THR A 101 -2.90 12.79 9.11
N THR A 102 -2.75 13.55 8.02
CA THR A 102 -2.08 14.86 8.09
C THR A 102 -2.89 15.83 8.96
N GLU A 103 -2.21 16.80 9.58
CA GLU A 103 -2.89 17.80 10.43
C GLU A 103 -3.97 18.59 9.67
N GLU A 104 -3.73 18.85 8.39
CA GLU A 104 -4.69 19.49 7.48
C GLU A 104 -5.90 18.60 7.22
N ASN A 105 -5.69 17.29 7.03
CA ASN A 105 -6.76 16.35 6.64
C ASN A 105 -7.61 15.90 7.82
N ILE A 106 -7.01 15.69 8.99
CA ILE A 106 -7.74 15.19 10.17
C ILE A 106 -8.80 16.19 10.66
N THR A 107 -8.61 17.49 10.36
CA THR A 107 -9.55 18.56 10.75
C THR A 107 -10.46 19.02 9.61
N SER A 108 -10.21 18.60 8.36
CA SER A 108 -10.97 19.07 7.19
C SER A 108 -12.24 18.29 6.90
N THR A 109 -12.43 17.13 7.53
CA THR A 109 -13.54 16.22 7.27
C THR A 109 -14.09 15.58 8.54
N ARG A 110 -15.26 14.93 8.42
CA ARG A 110 -15.83 14.04 9.44
C ARG A 110 -15.79 12.57 9.03
N LEU A 111 -15.25 12.26 7.85
CA LEU A 111 -15.06 10.89 7.39
C LEU A 111 -13.88 10.26 8.13
N SER A 112 -13.87 8.94 8.29
CA SER A 112 -12.69 8.22 8.76
C SER A 112 -11.51 8.48 7.80
N PHE A 113 -10.29 8.48 8.34
CA PHE A 113 -9.12 8.95 7.61
C PHE A 113 -8.77 8.05 6.41
N GLU A 114 -9.12 6.76 6.47
CA GLU A 114 -8.95 5.77 5.41
C GLU A 114 -9.83 6.13 4.21
N PHE A 115 -11.09 6.50 4.45
CA PHE A 115 -12.02 6.92 3.40
C PHE A 115 -11.61 8.25 2.79
N GLN A 116 -11.33 9.26 3.64
CA GLN A 116 -10.89 10.57 3.16
C GLN A 116 -9.56 10.46 2.41
N GLY A 117 -8.63 9.66 2.93
CA GLY A 117 -7.31 9.43 2.34
C GLY A 117 -7.42 8.74 0.98
N GLY A 118 -8.29 7.74 0.84
CA GLY A 118 -8.56 7.08 -0.44
C GLY A 118 -9.11 8.05 -1.50
N ILE A 119 -10.09 8.88 -1.13
CA ILE A 119 -10.66 9.90 -2.02
C ILE A 119 -9.57 10.90 -2.45
N GLN A 120 -8.75 11.38 -1.52
CA GLN A 120 -7.67 12.32 -1.84
C GLN A 120 -6.60 11.69 -2.72
N ALA A 121 -6.22 10.45 -2.44
CA ALA A 121 -5.25 9.73 -3.27
C ALA A 121 -5.77 9.54 -4.69
N LEU A 122 -7.05 9.20 -4.86
CA LEU A 122 -7.69 9.08 -6.16
C LEU A 122 -7.61 10.39 -6.95
N ASP A 123 -8.00 11.51 -6.33
CA ASP A 123 -7.96 12.84 -6.97
C ASP A 123 -6.52 13.27 -7.29
N LEU A 124 -5.58 13.04 -6.37
CA LEU A 124 -4.17 13.37 -6.52
C LEU A 124 -3.54 12.61 -7.69
N LEU A 125 -3.72 11.30 -7.74
CA LEU A 125 -3.15 10.44 -8.78
C LEU A 125 -3.75 10.73 -10.16
N ASN A 126 -5.06 11.00 -10.23
CA ASN A 126 -5.69 11.47 -11.46
C ASN A 126 -5.08 12.80 -11.92
N SER A 127 -4.82 13.74 -11.00
CA SER A 127 -4.17 15.02 -11.33
C SER A 127 -2.72 14.86 -11.80
N TYR A 128 -2.03 13.81 -11.35
CA TYR A 128 -0.65 13.51 -11.73
C TYR A 128 -0.52 12.75 -13.05
N GLY A 129 -1.64 12.33 -13.63
CA GLY A 129 -1.68 11.60 -14.90
C GLY A 129 -1.54 10.08 -14.75
N SER A 130 -1.84 9.53 -13.57
CA SER A 130 -2.01 8.09 -13.38
C SER A 130 -3.07 7.54 -14.32
N THR A 131 -2.94 6.26 -14.69
CA THR A 131 -4.07 5.58 -15.32
C THR A 131 -5.20 5.45 -14.31
N LYS A 132 -6.43 5.43 -14.84
CA LYS A 132 -7.63 5.32 -14.01
C LYS A 132 -7.59 4.06 -13.14
N ASP A 133 -7.19 2.93 -13.73
CA ASP A 133 -7.12 1.64 -13.04
C ASP A 133 -6.09 1.65 -11.88
N GLN A 134 -4.92 2.27 -12.08
CA GLN A 134 -3.91 2.42 -11.03
C GLN A 134 -4.40 3.32 -9.89
N ALA A 135 -5.06 4.44 -10.22
CA ALA A 135 -5.59 5.36 -9.22
C ALA A 135 -6.74 4.71 -8.41
N GLU A 136 -7.61 3.94 -9.08
CA GLU A 136 -8.68 3.16 -8.43
C GLU A 136 -8.12 2.04 -7.55
N ALA A 137 -7.06 1.34 -7.98
CA ALA A 137 -6.41 0.31 -7.18
C ALA A 137 -5.80 0.88 -5.89
N VAL A 138 -5.08 2.00 -6.01
CA VAL A 138 -4.53 2.69 -4.84
C VAL A 138 -5.65 3.17 -3.92
N CYS A 139 -6.73 3.74 -4.47
CA CYS A 139 -7.88 4.18 -3.68
C CYS A 139 -8.53 3.03 -2.89
N GLU A 140 -8.82 1.90 -3.55
CA GLU A 140 -9.39 0.70 -2.91
C GLU A 140 -8.50 0.22 -1.77
N THR A 141 -7.18 0.12 -2.02
CA THR A 141 -6.21 -0.28 -1.00
C THR A 141 -6.19 0.65 0.20
N ILE A 142 -6.21 1.96 -0.01
CA ILE A 142 -6.20 2.93 1.09
C ILE A 142 -7.51 2.86 1.88
N ILE A 143 -8.65 2.69 1.23
CA ILE A 143 -9.93 2.57 1.94
C ILE A 143 -9.94 1.33 2.85
N ARG A 144 -9.30 0.24 2.43
CA ARG A 144 -9.38 -1.07 3.11
C ARG A 144 -8.15 -1.44 3.92
N HIS A 145 -7.13 -0.58 4.04
CA HIS A 145 -5.88 -0.94 4.72
C HIS A 145 -6.01 -1.18 6.25
N GLN A 146 -7.15 -0.80 6.86
CA GLN A 146 -7.50 -1.15 8.25
C GLN A 146 -8.73 -2.07 8.35
N ASP A 147 -9.26 -2.55 7.22
CA ASP A 147 -10.42 -3.46 7.14
C ASP A 147 -9.99 -4.91 7.38
N PHE A 148 -9.64 -5.23 8.62
CA PHE A 148 -9.28 -6.58 9.02
C PHE A 148 -10.53 -7.45 9.20
N GLY A 149 -10.58 -8.58 8.50
CA GLY A 149 -11.72 -9.49 8.52
C GLY A 149 -11.30 -10.95 8.43
N THR A 150 -12.27 -11.84 8.63
CA THR A 150 -12.08 -13.31 8.56
C THR A 150 -12.80 -13.95 7.36
N GLU A 151 -13.64 -13.20 6.66
CA GLU A 151 -14.49 -13.69 5.58
C GLU A 151 -14.42 -12.80 4.33
N GLY A 152 -14.48 -13.42 3.16
CA GLY A 152 -14.39 -12.72 1.88
C GLY A 152 -12.96 -12.60 1.34
N ASN A 153 -12.86 -11.85 0.24
CA ASN A 153 -11.61 -11.60 -0.46
C ASN A 153 -11.36 -10.09 -0.58
N ILE A 154 -10.09 -9.71 -0.64
CA ILE A 154 -9.61 -8.36 -0.96
C ILE A 154 -8.66 -8.42 -2.15
N THR A 155 -8.19 -7.27 -2.64
CA THR A 155 -7.17 -7.28 -3.68
C THR A 155 -5.82 -7.70 -3.09
N PHE A 156 -4.95 -8.24 -3.94
CA PHE A 156 -3.61 -8.61 -3.51
C PHE A 156 -2.82 -7.41 -2.98
N LEU A 157 -2.99 -6.24 -3.60
CA LEU A 157 -2.37 -5.01 -3.13
C LEU A 157 -2.88 -4.63 -1.73
N ASP A 158 -4.19 -4.75 -1.48
CA ASP A 158 -4.79 -4.48 -0.15
C ASP A 158 -4.19 -5.38 0.93
N GLN A 159 -4.15 -6.69 0.66
CA GLN A 159 -3.62 -7.68 1.60
C GLN A 159 -2.15 -7.42 1.91
N LEU A 160 -1.40 -7.01 0.90
CA LEU A 160 0.01 -6.71 1.05
C LEU A 160 0.23 -5.49 1.96
N ILE A 161 -0.55 -4.43 1.75
CA ILE A 161 -0.49 -3.25 2.60
C ILE A 161 -0.96 -3.58 4.03
N GLN A 162 -2.08 -4.29 4.20
CA GLN A 162 -2.58 -4.70 5.52
C GLN A 162 -1.52 -5.45 6.34
N LEU A 163 -0.84 -6.44 5.74
CA LEU A 163 0.17 -7.22 6.43
C LEU A 163 1.43 -6.41 6.73
N ALA A 164 1.85 -5.56 5.79
CA ALA A 164 3.03 -4.72 5.96
C ALA A 164 2.80 -3.62 7.02
N THR A 165 1.60 -3.04 7.11
CA THR A 165 1.26 -2.04 8.14
C THR A 165 1.16 -2.68 9.52
N ILE A 166 0.52 -3.86 9.66
CA ILE A 166 0.52 -4.63 10.91
C ILE A 166 1.96 -4.91 11.37
N TYR A 167 2.80 -5.39 10.46
CA TYR A 167 4.18 -5.73 10.79
C TYR A 167 5.00 -4.51 11.25
N ASP A 168 4.74 -3.32 10.70
CA ASP A 168 5.32 -2.07 11.23
C ASP A 168 4.81 -1.73 12.61
N CYS A 169 3.49 -1.70 12.75
CA CYS A 169 2.81 -1.09 13.89
C CYS A 169 2.88 -1.97 15.13
N GLU A 170 2.86 -3.30 14.99
CA GLU A 170 3.02 -4.19 16.13
C GLU A 170 4.47 -4.28 16.62
N ARG A 171 5.45 -3.90 15.80
CA ARG A 171 6.89 -3.92 16.16
C ARG A 171 7.49 -2.56 16.42
N SER A 172 6.80 -1.48 16.10
CA SER A 172 7.17 -0.11 16.43
C SER A 172 6.18 0.45 17.45
N SER A 173 6.67 1.10 18.51
CA SER A 173 5.81 1.62 19.59
C SER A 173 4.95 2.83 19.19
N PHE A 174 4.70 3.02 17.89
CA PHE A 174 4.20 4.25 17.28
C PHE A 174 3.20 3.96 16.16
N CYS A 175 2.24 3.09 16.46
CA CYS A 175 0.85 3.23 16.06
C CYS A 175 0.11 3.61 17.37
#